data_AF-A0A7J9X6R3-F1
#
_entry.id   AF-A0A7J9X6R3-F1
#
_cell.length_a   1.000
_cell.length_b   1.000
_cell.length_c   1.000
_cell.angle_alpha   90.00
_cell.angle_beta   90.00
_cell.angle_gamma   90.00
#
_symmetry.space_group_name_H-M   'P 1'
#
loop_
_entity.id
_entity.type
_entity.pdbx_description
1 polymer ?
#
loop_
_entity_poly.entity_id
_entity_poly.type
_entity_poly.pdbx_seq_one_letter_code
_entity_poly.pdbx_strand_id
1 'polypeptide(L)'
;MIKDTVKPLREPVAWVLVSVVFLAFVTGMWGLLNPSGAATDEDSWFLYNAYYGTSSFVGLEVAALLTAAVVLVTLLPDVIRRAKAILLIVIIEAGLLVLFGILTLFAGLFYESTSEYSTGPSGGDKAEAFFQELPEIALTVIPLLVAVAMLRAAELKSTPQQPQGYYDPAMQQAYPPPGYQQPPPYPQGNPGQWGGQQGYGGWPQQ
;
A
#
# COMPACT_ATOMS: atom_id res chain seq x y z
N MET A 1 6.16 2.77 30.31
CA MET A 1 6.00 4.22 30.05
C MET A 1 6.42 4.67 28.65
N ILE A 2 7.46 4.11 28.00
CA ILE A 2 7.89 4.52 26.64
C ILE A 2 6.87 4.13 25.54
N LYS A 3 6.10 3.06 25.74
CA LYS A 3 5.16 2.52 24.72
C LYS A 3 4.00 3.46 24.36
N ASP A 4 3.65 4.43 25.21
CA ASP A 4 2.51 5.31 24.98
C ASP A 4 2.90 6.63 24.30
N THR A 5 4.15 7.08 24.44
CA THR A 5 4.67 8.30 23.80
C THR A 5 5.00 8.10 22.31
N VAL A 6 5.32 6.86 21.89
CA VAL A 6 5.79 6.57 20.51
C VAL A 6 4.62 6.26 19.55
N LYS A 7 3.43 5.93 20.06
CA LYS A 7 2.24 5.63 19.25
C LYS A 7 1.89 6.74 18.22
N PRO A 8 1.85 8.04 18.57
CA PRO A 8 1.51 9.10 17.61
C PRO A 8 2.60 9.36 16.56
N LEU A 9 3.85 8.94 16.78
CA LEU A 9 4.97 9.19 15.86
C LEU A 9 5.10 8.13 14.75
N ARG A 10 4.48 6.96 14.90
CA ARG A 10 4.64 5.83 13.95
C ARG A 10 4.05 6.11 12.57
N GLU A 11 2.86 6.71 12.54
CA GLU A 11 2.17 7.07 11.30
C GLU A 11 2.92 8.14 10.49
N PRO A 12 3.31 9.30 11.05
CA PRO A 12 4.06 10.30 10.29
C PRO A 12 5.45 9.77 9.86
N VAL A 13 6.12 8.97 10.69
CA VAL A 13 7.42 8.37 10.31
C VAL A 13 7.24 7.41 9.14
N ALA A 14 6.18 6.58 9.12
CA ALA A 14 5.91 5.71 7.98
C ALA A 14 5.67 6.52 6.69
N TRP A 15 4.95 7.63 6.77
CA TRP A 15 4.77 8.54 5.63
C TRP A 15 6.08 9.15 5.14
N VAL A 16 6.95 9.57 6.06
CA VAL A 16 8.29 10.09 5.70
C VAL A 16 9.11 9.01 5.00
N LEU A 17 9.15 7.79 5.53
CA LEU A 17 9.93 6.70 4.93
C LEU A 17 9.45 6.37 3.51
N VAL A 18 8.14 6.25 3.30
CA VAL A 18 7.55 6.05 1.98
C VAL A 18 7.87 7.21 1.04
N SER A 19 7.78 8.45 1.53
CA SER A 19 8.13 9.63 0.72
C SER A 19 9.61 9.65 0.31
N VAL A 20 10.52 9.21 1.19
CA VAL A 20 11.95 9.09 0.86
C VAL A 20 12.17 8.03 -0.20
N VAL A 21 11.48 6.88 -0.10
CA VAL A 21 11.55 5.82 -1.12
C VAL A 21 11.01 6.32 -2.46
N PHE A 22 9.90 7.06 -2.46
CA PHE A 22 9.39 7.70 -3.67
C PHE A 22 10.39 8.67 -4.30
N LEU A 23 11.06 9.49 -3.48
CA LEU A 23 12.09 10.40 -3.97
C LEU A 23 13.31 9.65 -4.53
N ALA A 24 13.71 8.54 -3.91
CA ALA A 24 14.75 7.67 -4.45
C ALA A 24 14.34 7.10 -5.82
N PHE A 25 13.09 6.64 -5.95
CA PHE A 25 12.54 6.19 -7.23
C PHE A 25 12.59 7.29 -8.30
N VAL A 26 12.11 8.51 -7.98
CA VAL A 26 12.14 9.65 -8.92
C VAL A 26 13.58 10.02 -9.30
N THR A 27 14.50 9.96 -8.35
CA THR A 27 15.92 10.25 -8.59
C THR A 27 16.56 9.18 -9.48
N GLY A 28 16.24 7.90 -9.25
CA GLY A 28 16.67 6.78 -10.10
C GLY A 28 16.10 6.91 -11.52
N MET A 29 14.82 7.26 -11.66
CA MET A 29 14.18 7.55 -12.95
C MET A 29 14.87 8.71 -13.67
N TRP A 30 15.19 9.77 -12.94
CA TRP A 30 15.92 10.90 -13.50
C TRP A 30 17.33 10.48 -13.95
N GLY A 31 18.07 9.73 -13.13
CA GLY A 31 19.37 9.19 -13.51
C GLY A 31 19.32 8.27 -14.72
N LEU A 32 18.25 7.48 -14.84
CA LEU A 32 18.06 6.57 -15.97
C LEU A 32 17.72 7.32 -17.28
N LEU A 33 16.93 8.40 -17.19
CA LEU A 33 16.40 9.13 -18.35
C LEU A 33 17.21 10.38 -18.73
N ASN A 34 18.11 10.84 -17.86
CA ASN A 34 18.94 11.99 -18.14
C ASN A 34 20.22 11.51 -18.85
N PRO A 35 20.50 11.99 -20.07
CA PRO A 35 21.74 11.64 -20.77
C PRO A 35 22.94 12.07 -19.93
N SER A 36 23.69 11.09 -19.44
CA SER A 36 24.94 11.33 -18.74
C SER A 36 26.00 11.64 -19.79
N GLY A 37 26.71 12.77 -19.64
CA GLY A 37 27.80 13.14 -20.56
C GLY A 37 29.01 12.20 -20.54
N ALA A 38 28.91 11.07 -19.83
CA ALA A 38 29.88 9.99 -19.79
C ALA A 38 29.67 8.96 -20.92
N ALA A 39 28.45 8.84 -21.46
CA ALA A 39 28.20 8.07 -22.67
C ALA A 39 28.61 8.93 -23.87
N THR A 40 29.72 8.58 -24.51
CA THR A 40 30.24 9.30 -25.67
C THR A 40 29.39 9.11 -26.94
N ASP A 41 28.48 8.14 -26.94
CA ASP A 41 27.56 7.85 -28.04
C ASP A 41 26.10 8.11 -27.63
N GLU A 42 25.42 8.93 -28.43
CA GLU A 42 24.01 9.32 -28.23
C GLU A 42 23.03 8.12 -28.24
N ASP A 43 23.49 6.96 -28.70
CA ASP A 43 22.66 5.76 -28.88
C ASP A 43 22.71 4.78 -27.68
N SER A 44 23.69 4.89 -26.76
CA SER A 44 23.92 3.89 -25.70
C SER A 44 23.81 4.40 -24.26
N TRP A 45 23.54 5.70 -24.06
CA TRP A 45 23.48 6.32 -22.72
C TRP A 45 22.45 5.68 -21.79
N PHE A 46 21.31 5.21 -22.33
CA PHE A 46 20.29 4.51 -21.53
C PHE A 46 20.83 3.17 -21.00
N LEU A 47 21.54 2.40 -21.83
CA LEU A 47 22.12 1.12 -21.43
C LEU A 47 23.26 1.32 -20.42
N TYR A 48 24.07 2.36 -20.61
CA TYR A 48 25.08 2.79 -19.65
C TYR A 48 24.43 3.12 -18.30
N ASN A 49 23.43 3.99 -18.27
CA ASN A 49 22.74 4.39 -17.06
C ASN A 49 22.01 3.19 -16.41
N ALA A 50 21.48 2.25 -17.19
CA ALA A 50 20.87 1.03 -16.68
C ALA A 50 21.90 0.11 -16.00
N TYR A 51 23.08 -0.07 -16.60
CA TYR A 51 24.16 -0.89 -16.04
C TYR A 51 24.62 -0.38 -14.66
N TYR A 52 24.78 0.94 -14.49
CA TYR A 52 25.22 1.54 -13.23
C TYR A 52 24.08 1.92 -12.27
N GLY A 53 22.84 1.94 -12.76
CA GLY A 53 21.69 2.51 -12.04
C GLY A 53 20.79 1.49 -11.34
N THR A 54 21.00 0.19 -11.53
CA THR A 54 20.13 -0.88 -10.97
C THR A 54 19.94 -0.74 -9.45
N SER A 55 21.02 -0.54 -8.71
CA SER A 55 21.02 -0.35 -7.25
C SER A 55 20.20 0.86 -6.77
N SER A 56 19.94 1.86 -7.62
CA SER A 56 19.07 2.99 -7.27
C SER A 56 17.61 2.57 -7.09
N PHE A 57 17.21 1.43 -7.65
CA PHE A 57 15.85 0.90 -7.56
C PHE A 57 15.72 -0.22 -6.53
N VAL A 58 16.74 -1.09 -6.41
CA VAL A 58 16.64 -2.31 -5.59
C VAL A 58 17.68 -2.41 -4.48
N GLY A 59 18.46 -1.35 -4.26
CA GLY A 59 19.52 -1.29 -3.27
C GLY A 59 19.05 -1.59 -1.85
N LEU A 60 19.99 -2.08 -1.03
CA LEU A 60 19.77 -2.45 0.37
C LEU A 60 19.07 -1.34 1.18
N GLU A 61 19.42 -0.08 0.92
CA GLU A 61 18.85 1.10 1.58
C GLU A 61 17.35 1.22 1.29
N VAL A 62 16.94 1.03 0.03
CA VAL A 62 15.55 1.08 -0.40
C VAL A 62 14.75 -0.06 0.26
N ALA A 63 15.30 -1.27 0.23
CA ALA A 63 14.69 -2.43 0.88
C ALA A 63 14.54 -2.23 2.40
N ALA A 64 15.54 -1.64 3.07
CA ALA A 64 15.52 -1.35 4.49
C ALA A 64 14.45 -0.31 4.86
N LEU A 65 14.34 0.78 4.08
CA LEU A 65 13.35 1.83 4.29
C LEU A 65 11.92 1.30 4.11
N LEU A 66 11.68 0.51 3.05
CA LEU A 66 10.38 -0.14 2.82
C LEU A 66 10.03 -1.11 3.95
N THR A 67 10.98 -1.92 4.39
CA THR A 67 10.78 -2.87 5.50
C THR A 67 10.45 -2.13 6.80
N ALA A 68 11.17 -1.04 7.10
CA ALA A 68 10.90 -0.21 8.27
C ALA A 68 9.50 0.41 8.21
N ALA A 69 9.07 0.92 7.05
CA ALA A 69 7.72 1.46 6.86
C ALA A 69 6.65 0.39 7.11
N VAL A 70 6.81 -0.82 6.56
CA VAL A 70 5.86 -1.94 6.77
C VAL A 70 5.80 -2.34 8.24
N VAL A 71 6.94 -2.45 8.92
CA VAL A 71 7.00 -2.79 10.35
C VAL A 71 6.32 -1.72 11.20
N LEU A 72 6.56 -0.44 10.93
CA LEU A 72 5.94 0.65 11.68
C LEU A 72 4.41 0.66 11.55
N VAL A 73 3.91 0.37 10.34
CA VAL A 73 2.47 0.35 10.05
C VAL A 73 1.79 -0.89 10.64
N THR A 74 2.44 -2.05 10.58
CA THR A 74 1.88 -3.32 11.11
C THR A 74 1.87 -3.38 12.63
N LEU A 75 2.71 -2.59 13.30
CA LEU A 75 2.71 -2.45 14.76
C LEU A 75 1.65 -1.47 15.30
N LEU A 76 0.80 -0.88 14.46
CA LEU A 76 -0.32 -0.03 14.88
C LEU A 76 -1.55 -0.89 15.20
N PRO A 77 -2.03 -0.93 16.46
CA PRO A 77 -3.07 -1.85 16.88
C PRO A 77 -4.47 -1.55 16.32
N ASP A 78 -4.79 -0.32 15.89
CA ASP A 78 -6.21 0.05 15.68
C ASP A 78 -6.53 1.16 14.67
N VAL A 79 -5.79 1.29 13.56
CA VAL A 79 -6.18 2.23 12.49
C VAL A 79 -6.17 1.56 11.13
N ILE A 80 -7.07 0.58 10.96
CA ILE A 80 -7.20 -0.27 9.77
C ILE A 80 -7.33 0.58 8.49
N ARG A 81 -7.99 1.75 8.54
CA ARG A 81 -8.19 2.57 7.34
C ARG A 81 -6.94 3.33 6.88
N ARG A 82 -6.14 3.86 7.81
CA ARG A 82 -4.92 4.63 7.48
C ARG A 82 -3.72 3.73 7.22
N ALA A 83 -3.61 2.63 7.97
CA ALA A 83 -2.63 1.58 7.70
C ALA A 83 -2.82 0.97 6.30
N LYS A 84 -4.07 0.78 5.86
CA LYS A 84 -4.40 0.27 4.52
C LYS A 84 -3.83 1.15 3.40
N ALA A 85 -3.95 2.47 3.53
CA ALA A 85 -3.44 3.41 2.53
C ALA A 85 -1.91 3.32 2.41
N ILE A 86 -1.20 3.31 3.55
CA ILE A 86 0.27 3.23 3.54
C ILE A 86 0.74 1.88 2.98
N LEU A 87 0.09 0.77 3.36
CA LEU A 87 0.42 -0.55 2.80
C LEU A 87 0.19 -0.61 1.29
N LEU A 88 -0.89 -0.01 0.77
CA LEU A 88 -1.13 0.07 -0.67
C LEU A 88 -0.04 0.86 -1.39
N ILE A 89 0.37 2.00 -0.83
CA ILE A 89 1.44 2.82 -1.43
C ILE A 89 2.76 2.04 -1.42
N VAL A 90 3.11 1.40 -0.30
CA VAL A 90 4.29 0.53 -0.21
C VAL A 90 4.25 -0.58 -1.26
N ILE A 91 3.09 -1.22 -1.47
CA ILE A 91 2.95 -2.26 -2.50
C ILE A 91 3.18 -1.69 -3.90
N ILE A 92 2.63 -0.52 -4.20
CA ILE A 92 2.80 0.14 -5.50
C ILE A 92 4.27 0.53 -5.70
N GLU A 93 4.88 1.20 -4.73
CA GLU A 93 6.27 1.64 -4.81
C GLU A 93 7.24 0.47 -4.90
N ALA A 94 7.12 -0.52 -4.02
CA ALA A 94 7.97 -1.71 -4.07
C ALA A 94 7.76 -2.49 -5.38
N GLY A 95 6.53 -2.55 -5.90
CA GLY A 95 6.23 -3.14 -7.20
C GLY A 95 6.90 -2.40 -8.36
N LEU A 96 6.86 -1.06 -8.35
CA LEU A 96 7.54 -0.23 -9.35
C LEU A 96 9.06 -0.38 -9.24
N LEU A 97 9.62 -0.32 -8.03
CA LEU A 97 11.06 -0.47 -7.79
C LEU A 97 11.58 -1.82 -8.26
N VAL A 98 10.88 -2.92 -7.94
CA VAL A 98 11.24 -4.25 -8.43
C VAL A 98 11.13 -4.33 -9.95
N LEU A 99 10.07 -3.78 -10.55
CA LEU A 99 9.89 -3.76 -11.99
C LEU A 99 11.04 -3.01 -12.70
N PHE A 100 11.34 -1.79 -12.25
CA PHE A 100 12.40 -0.97 -12.84
C PHE A 100 13.79 -1.53 -12.53
N GLY A 101 14.02 -2.10 -11.35
CA GLY A 101 15.26 -2.82 -11.02
C GLY A 101 15.49 -4.01 -11.94
N ILE A 102 14.47 -4.82 -12.20
CA ILE A 102 14.56 -5.93 -13.16
C ILE A 102 14.83 -5.40 -14.58
N LEU A 103 14.11 -4.36 -15.02
CA LEU A 103 14.29 -3.80 -16.36
C LEU A 103 15.69 -3.20 -16.55
N THR A 104 16.21 -2.49 -15.56
CA THR A 104 17.56 -1.89 -15.60
C THR A 104 18.65 -2.96 -15.53
N LEU A 105 18.46 -3.99 -14.70
CA LEU A 105 19.35 -5.15 -14.66
C LEU A 105 19.46 -5.81 -16.03
N PHE A 106 18.32 -6.11 -16.67
CA PHE A 106 18.32 -6.74 -18.00
C PHE A 106 18.87 -5.80 -19.08
N ALA A 107 18.50 -4.51 -19.06
CA ALA A 107 19.02 -3.53 -20.00
C ALA A 107 20.54 -3.36 -19.88
N GLY A 108 21.08 -3.36 -18.66
CA GLY A 108 22.53 -3.27 -18.40
C GLY A 108 23.33 -4.44 -18.99
N LEU A 109 22.74 -5.64 -19.11
CA LEU A 109 23.42 -6.78 -19.75
C LEU A 109 23.72 -6.51 -21.24
N PHE A 110 22.88 -5.71 -21.91
CA PHE A 110 23.06 -5.32 -23.31
C PHE A 110 23.97 -4.11 -23.50
N TYR A 111 24.47 -3.49 -22.42
CA TYR A 111 25.40 -2.36 -22.54
C TYR A 111 26.74 -2.84 -23.09
N GLU A 112 27.08 -2.43 -24.31
CA GLU A 112 28.40 -2.61 -24.89
C GLU A 112 29.06 -1.24 -25.03
N SER A 113 30.31 -1.11 -24.57
CA SER A 113 31.06 0.10 -24.86
C SER A 113 31.53 0.03 -26.31
N THR A 114 31.02 0.95 -27.11
CA THR A 114 31.35 1.16 -28.52
C THR A 114 32.58 2.04 -28.71
N SER A 115 33.12 2.62 -27.63
CA SER A 115 34.28 3.48 -27.74
C SER A 115 35.56 2.67 -28.02
N GLU A 116 36.28 3.07 -29.08
CA GLU A 116 37.54 2.46 -29.51
C GLU A 116 38.65 2.53 -28.42
N TYR A 117 38.45 3.36 -27.39
CA TYR A 117 39.40 3.64 -26.30
C TYR A 117 38.95 3.16 -24.92
N SER A 118 37.71 2.69 -24.74
CA SER A 118 37.26 2.10 -23.47
C SER A 118 36.85 0.66 -23.73
N THR A 119 37.57 -0.30 -23.13
CA THR A 119 37.04 -1.65 -22.95
C THR A 119 35.83 -1.54 -22.03
N GLY A 120 34.63 -1.72 -22.60
CA GLY A 120 33.40 -1.84 -21.82
C GLY A 120 33.46 -3.02 -20.84
N PRO A 121 32.46 -3.14 -19.95
CA PRO A 121 32.39 -4.25 -19.02
C PRO A 121 32.46 -5.58 -19.78
N SER A 122 33.38 -6.44 -19.37
CA SER A 122 33.53 -7.76 -19.93
C SER A 122 32.30 -8.62 -19.63
N GLY A 123 32.13 -9.73 -20.36
CA GLY A 123 31.06 -10.69 -20.04
C GLY A 123 31.14 -11.21 -18.59
N GLY A 124 32.35 -11.28 -18.03
CA GLY A 124 32.58 -11.60 -16.61
C GLY A 124 32.02 -10.53 -15.68
N ASP A 125 32.33 -9.25 -15.93
CA ASP A 125 31.87 -8.12 -15.12
C ASP A 125 30.34 -7.99 -15.15
N LYS A 126 29.72 -8.27 -16.30
CA LYS A 126 28.26 -8.29 -16.45
C LYS A 126 27.62 -9.44 -15.66
N ALA A 127 28.23 -10.63 -15.70
CA ALA A 127 27.73 -11.78 -14.94
C ALA A 127 27.89 -11.54 -13.43
N GLU A 128 29.02 -10.98 -12.99
CA GLU A 128 29.25 -10.62 -11.59
C GLU A 128 28.23 -9.60 -11.10
N ALA A 129 28.03 -8.50 -11.83
CA ALA A 129 27.01 -7.49 -11.51
C ALA A 129 25.61 -8.12 -11.43
N PHE A 130 25.28 -9.00 -12.38
CA PHE A 130 23.99 -9.71 -12.37
C PHE A 130 23.77 -10.54 -11.10
N PHE A 131 24.79 -11.30 -10.68
CA PHE A 131 24.70 -12.11 -9.47
C PHE A 131 24.73 -11.30 -8.18
N GLN A 132 25.34 -10.11 -8.18
CA GLN A 132 25.35 -9.19 -7.04
C GLN A 132 23.99 -8.51 -6.84
N GLU A 133 23.31 -8.14 -7.93
CA GLU A 133 22.03 -7.41 -7.91
C GLU A 133 20.82 -8.33 -7.65
N LEU A 134 20.91 -9.63 -7.98
CA LEU A 134 19.84 -10.61 -7.74
C LEU A 134 19.39 -10.69 -6.27
N PRO A 135 20.31 -10.81 -5.28
CA PRO A 135 19.96 -10.72 -3.85
C PRO A 135 19.25 -9.42 -3.48
N GLU A 136 19.64 -8.28 -4.06
CA GLU A 136 19.06 -6.97 -3.75
C GLU A 136 17.61 -6.86 -4.24
N ILE A 137 17.34 -7.37 -5.45
CA ILE A 137 15.97 -7.54 -5.96
C ILE A 137 15.16 -8.42 -5.00
N ALA A 138 15.71 -9.56 -4.58
CA ALA A 138 15.03 -10.48 -3.67
C ALA A 138 14.70 -9.81 -2.32
N LEU A 139 15.63 -9.00 -1.78
CA LEU A 139 15.42 -8.25 -0.55
C LEU A 139 14.31 -7.20 -0.68
N THR A 140 14.20 -6.55 -1.84
CA THR A 140 13.14 -5.56 -2.12
C THR A 140 11.76 -6.21 -2.30
N VAL A 141 11.71 -7.48 -2.75
CA VAL A 141 10.47 -8.26 -2.86
C VAL A 141 9.90 -8.68 -1.49
N ILE A 142 10.73 -8.85 -0.46
CA ILE A 142 10.27 -9.24 0.89
C ILE A 142 9.25 -8.24 1.47
N PRO A 143 9.55 -6.92 1.61
CA PRO A 143 8.58 -5.98 2.16
C PRO A 143 7.31 -5.88 1.31
N LEU A 144 7.40 -6.05 -0.01
CA LEU A 144 6.24 -6.15 -0.90
C LEU A 144 5.33 -7.32 -0.51
N LEU A 145 5.89 -8.53 -0.39
CA LEU A 145 5.12 -9.72 -0.01
C LEU A 145 4.52 -9.60 1.39
N VAL A 146 5.27 -9.06 2.34
CA VAL A 146 4.78 -8.82 3.70
C VAL A 146 3.62 -7.80 3.69
N ALA A 147 3.75 -6.69 2.94
CA ALA A 147 2.70 -5.69 2.83
C ALA A 147 1.43 -6.28 2.20
N VAL A 148 1.55 -7.08 1.14
CA VAL A 148 0.42 -7.79 0.52
C VAL A 148 -0.24 -8.75 1.50
N ALA A 149 0.54 -9.56 2.22
CA ALA A 149 0.01 -10.51 3.19
C ALA A 149 -0.75 -9.81 4.33
N MET A 150 -0.20 -8.69 4.83
CA MET A 150 -0.82 -7.89 5.88
C MET A 150 -2.10 -7.21 5.41
N LEU A 151 -2.11 -6.70 4.18
CA LEU A 151 -3.30 -6.13 3.56
C LEU A 151 -4.42 -7.17 3.43
N ARG A 152 -4.10 -8.37 2.93
CA ARG A 152 -5.06 -9.49 2.83
C ARG A 152 -5.58 -9.93 4.19
N ALA A 153 -4.72 -10.02 5.20
CA ALA A 153 -5.12 -10.37 6.56
C ALA A 153 -6.06 -9.33 7.18
N ALA A 154 -5.85 -8.03 6.89
CA ALA A 154 -6.75 -6.96 7.33
C ALA A 154 -8.12 -7.03 6.65
N GLU A 155 -8.17 -7.36 5.35
CA GLU A 155 -9.43 -7.51 4.61
C GLU A 155 -10.26 -8.67 5.15
N LEU A 156 -9.64 -9.83 5.42
CA LEU A 156 -10.33 -10.99 5.98
C LEU A 156 -10.97 -10.73 7.36
N LYS A 157 -10.35 -9.89 8.20
CA LYS A 157 -10.89 -9.49 9.51
C LYS A 157 -12.04 -8.49 9.40
N SER A 158 -12.09 -7.72 8.32
CA SER A 158 -13.10 -6.68 8.09
C SER A 158 -14.38 -7.19 7.41
N THR A 159 -14.36 -8.39 6.85
CA THR A 159 -15.56 -9.04 6.35
C THR A 159 -16.42 -9.43 7.55
N PRO A 160 -17.67 -8.91 7.68
CA PRO A 160 -18.59 -9.46 8.66
C PRO A 160 -18.74 -10.94 8.33
N GLN A 161 -18.35 -11.82 9.26
CA GLN A 161 -18.90 -13.16 9.28
C GLN A 161 -20.41 -12.96 9.22
N GLN A 162 -21.03 -13.29 8.07
CA GLN A 162 -22.47 -13.39 8.03
C GLN A 162 -22.85 -14.29 9.20
N PRO A 163 -23.76 -13.87 10.11
CA PRO A 163 -24.20 -14.73 11.18
C PRO A 163 -24.73 -15.99 10.51
N GLN A 164 -23.96 -17.07 10.66
CA GLN A 164 -24.30 -18.39 10.19
C GLN A 164 -25.66 -18.68 10.82
N GLY A 165 -26.71 -18.64 10.00
CA GLY A 165 -28.09 -18.59 10.46
C GLY A 165 -28.31 -19.63 11.53
N TYR A 166 -28.51 -19.18 12.75
CA TYR A 166 -29.15 -19.99 13.77
C TYR A 166 -30.57 -20.18 13.24
N TYR A 167 -30.79 -21.31 12.58
CA TYR A 167 -32.11 -21.82 12.28
C TYR A 167 -32.80 -21.97 13.63
N ASP A 168 -33.60 -20.97 14.00
CA ASP A 168 -34.57 -21.10 15.08
C ASP A 168 -35.80 -21.79 14.47
N PRO A 169 -36.08 -23.07 14.78
CA PRO A 169 -37.20 -23.79 14.19
C PRO A 169 -38.57 -23.29 14.70
N ALA A 170 -38.62 -22.30 15.59
CA ALA A 170 -39.86 -21.86 16.24
C ALA A 170 -40.73 -20.88 15.45
N MET A 171 -40.31 -20.39 14.27
CA MET A 171 -41.11 -19.45 13.46
C MET A 171 -41.87 -20.08 12.28
N GLN A 172 -42.17 -21.38 12.34
CA GLN A 172 -43.17 -21.98 11.45
C GLN A 172 -44.59 -21.76 12.02
N GLN A 173 -45.15 -20.56 11.87
CA GLN A 173 -46.61 -20.40 11.99
C GLN A 173 -47.15 -19.37 10.98
N ALA A 174 -47.74 -19.95 9.93
CA ALA A 174 -48.92 -19.50 9.20
C ALA A 174 -48.88 -18.13 8.53
N TYR A 175 -48.57 -18.16 7.23
CA TYR A 175 -48.97 -17.16 6.25
C TYR A 175 -50.40 -17.51 5.75
N PRO A 176 -51.44 -16.70 5.98
CA PRO A 176 -52.70 -16.83 5.25
C PRO A 176 -52.68 -16.00 3.94
N PRO A 177 -53.41 -16.43 2.90
CA PRO A 177 -53.34 -15.90 1.53
C PRO A 177 -54.03 -14.54 1.32
N PRO A 178 -53.75 -13.84 0.20
CA PRO A 178 -54.11 -12.44 0.00
C PRO A 178 -55.53 -12.26 -0.55
N GLY A 179 -56.30 -11.38 0.08
CA GLY A 179 -57.44 -10.70 -0.55
C GLY A 179 -58.74 -10.75 0.24
N TYR A 180 -58.94 -9.82 1.18
CA TYR A 180 -60.25 -9.28 1.54
C TYR A 180 -60.05 -7.87 2.13
N GLN A 181 -60.69 -6.86 1.52
CA GLN A 181 -60.87 -5.53 2.09
C GLN A 181 -61.92 -5.58 3.19
N GLN A 182 -61.66 -5.01 4.38
CA GLN A 182 -62.68 -4.54 5.34
C GLN A 182 -62.05 -3.65 6.45
N PRO A 183 -62.85 -2.83 7.19
CA PRO A 183 -62.66 -1.40 7.44
C PRO A 183 -61.98 -1.07 8.80
N PRO A 184 -61.66 0.20 9.12
CA PRO A 184 -61.01 0.55 10.39
C PRO A 184 -62.00 0.66 11.55
N PRO A 185 -61.65 0.17 12.75
CA PRO A 185 -62.17 0.75 13.99
C PRO A 185 -61.07 1.00 15.04
N TYR A 186 -60.96 2.29 15.41
CA TYR A 186 -60.50 2.94 16.66
C TYR A 186 -59.44 2.33 17.60
N PRO A 187 -58.57 3.18 18.21
CA PRO A 187 -57.50 2.76 19.11
C PRO A 187 -58.03 2.56 20.53
N GLN A 188 -57.76 1.40 21.11
CA GLN A 188 -57.95 1.14 22.54
C GLN A 188 -56.58 1.23 23.23
N GLY A 189 -56.39 2.31 23.98
CA GLY A 189 -55.16 2.59 24.71
C GLY A 189 -54.97 1.73 25.96
N ASN A 190 -53.71 1.52 26.33
CA ASN A 190 -53.22 1.48 27.71
C ASN A 190 -51.67 1.73 27.69
N PRO A 191 -51.02 2.12 28.79
CA PRO A 191 -50.47 3.46 28.94
C PRO A 191 -48.94 3.46 29.17
N GLY A 192 -48.23 4.38 28.53
CA GLY A 192 -46.78 4.55 28.73
C GLY A 192 -46.10 5.37 27.63
N GLN A 193 -46.72 6.50 27.28
CA GLN A 193 -46.19 7.48 26.31
C GLN A 193 -45.00 8.25 26.92
N TRP A 194 -43.86 8.26 26.23
CA TRP A 194 -43.41 9.31 25.27
C TRP A 194 -43.12 10.68 25.90
N GLY A 195 -41.83 11.02 25.92
CA GLY A 195 -41.27 12.24 25.33
C GLY A 195 -41.88 13.61 25.69
N GLY A 196 -41.06 14.42 26.38
CA GLY A 196 -40.78 15.78 25.92
C GLY A 196 -41.91 16.82 26.02
N GLN A 197 -42.16 17.31 27.24
CA GLN A 197 -42.66 18.67 27.46
C GLN A 197 -41.84 19.32 28.57
N GLN A 198 -40.96 20.25 28.20
CA GLN A 198 -40.66 21.43 29.01
C GLN A 198 -40.43 22.58 28.05
N GLY A 199 -41.46 23.42 27.93
CA GLY A 199 -41.36 24.70 27.28
C GLY A 199 -40.56 25.69 28.14
N TYR A 200 -39.77 26.51 27.47
CA TYR A 200 -39.44 27.85 27.91
C TYR A 200 -39.68 28.77 26.71
N GLY A 201 -40.61 29.70 26.88
CA GLY A 201 -41.02 30.65 25.86
C GLY A 201 -40.15 31.89 25.81
N GLY A 202 -40.39 32.72 24.80
CA GLY A 202 -39.99 34.12 24.80
C GLY A 202 -39.24 34.55 23.54
N TRP A 203 -40.00 34.85 22.47
CA TRP A 203 -39.57 35.77 21.43
C TRP A 203 -39.69 37.22 21.94
N PRO A 204 -38.82 38.13 21.49
CA PRO A 204 -39.29 39.46 21.09
C PRO A 204 -39.05 39.68 19.59
N GLN A 205 -40.14 40.08 18.92
CA GLN A 205 -40.13 40.74 17.61
C GLN A 205 -39.71 42.22 17.76
N GLN A 206 -39.31 42.79 16.63
CA GLN A 206 -38.86 44.17 16.39
C GLN A 206 -39.90 45.23 16.76
#